data_AF-A0A9Q1HH99-F1
#
_entry.id   AF-A0A9Q1HH99-F1
#
_cell.length_a   1.000
_cell.length_b   1.000
_cell.length_c   1.000
_cell.angle_alpha   90.00
_cell.angle_beta   90.00
_cell.angle_gamma   90.00
#
_symmetry.space_group_name_H-M   'P 1'
#
loop_
_entity.id
_entity.type
_entity.pdbx_description
1 polymer ?
#
loop_
_entity_poly.entity_id
_entity_poly.type
_entity_poly.pdbx_seq_one_letter_code
_entity_poly.pdbx_strand_id
1 'polypeptide(L)' 'MPHVTSFEEFSKAAERLYHQDPTRVRIVTKYRHCEGKLVVKITDDQVCLVYRTEHAQDLKKLEKLTSQLMRLMVSK' A
#
# COMPACT_ATOMS: atom_id res chain seq x y z
N MET A 1 -4.54 -6.63 -12.92
CA MET A 1 -3.81 -5.74 -11.99
C MET A 1 -2.53 -6.47 -11.60
N PRO A 2 -1.34 -5.88 -11.79
CA PRO A 2 -0.10 -6.55 -11.41
C PRO A 2 -0.04 -6.72 -9.90
N HIS A 3 0.22 -7.93 -9.44
CA HIS A 3 0.47 -8.24 -8.04
C HIS A 3 1.96 -8.14 -7.78
N VAL A 4 2.36 -7.25 -6.87
CA VAL A 4 3.75 -7.16 -6.45
C VAL A 4 3.98 -8.18 -5.35
N THR A 5 4.88 -9.13 -5.58
CA THR A 5 5.15 -10.23 -4.64
C THR A 5 6.13 -9.81 -3.54
N SER A 6 7.03 -8.87 -3.82
CA SER A 6 7.97 -8.33 -2.84
C SER A 6 7.38 -7.11 -2.13
N PHE A 7 7.31 -7.17 -0.80
CA PHE A 7 6.92 -6.00 0.01
C PHE A 7 7.84 -4.80 -0.24
N GLU A 8 9.15 -5.03 -0.43
CA GLU A 8 10.12 -3.96 -0.63
C GLU A 8 9.89 -3.22 -1.95
N GLU A 9 9.63 -3.97 -3.03
CA GLU A 9 9.30 -3.39 -4.33
C GLU A 9 7.97 -2.63 -4.26
N PHE A 10 6.97 -3.21 -3.59
CA PHE A 10 5.66 -2.59 -3.39
C PHE A 10 5.78 -1.26 -2.63
N SER A 11 6.54 -1.23 -1.53
CA SER A 11 6.75 -0.04 -0.71
C SER A 11 7.43 1.07 -1.51
N LYS A 12 8.53 0.74 -2.22
CA LYS A 12 9.26 1.71 -3.05
C LYS A 12 8.40 2.25 -4.19
N ALA A 13 7.61 1.39 -4.84
CA ALA A 13 6.71 1.81 -5.90
C ALA A 13 5.58 2.71 -5.37
N ALA A 14 5.04 2.40 -4.19
CA ALA A 14 4.00 3.18 -3.54
C ALA A 14 4.47 4.59 -3.16
N GLU A 15 5.66 4.70 -2.57
CA GLU A 15 6.26 6.00 -2.23
C GLU A 15 6.51 6.84 -3.49
N ARG A 16 7.10 6.24 -4.54
CA ARG A 16 7.30 6.94 -5.82
C ARG A 16 6.00 7.43 -6.43
N LEU A 17 4.96 6.60 -6.43
CA LEU A 17 3.65 6.97 -6.95
C LEU A 17 3.04 8.14 -6.14
N TYR A 18 3.14 8.09 -4.82
CA TYR A 18 2.68 9.16 -3.93
C TYR A 18 3.40 10.49 -4.18
N HIS A 19 4.72 10.48 -4.38
CA HIS A 19 5.50 11.68 -4.64
C HIS A 19 5.26 12.33 -6.01
N GLN A 20 4.68 11.60 -6.98
CA GLN A 20 4.37 12.15 -8.31
C GLN A 20 3.18 13.11 -8.26
N ASP A 21 2.08 12.69 -7.63
CA ASP A 21 0.90 13.53 -7.41
C ASP A 21 0.14 13.04 -6.17
N PRO A 22 0.43 13.62 -4.99
CA PRO A 22 -0.22 13.24 -3.73
C PRO A 22 -1.74 13.38 -3.74
N THR A 23 -2.29 14.29 -4.55
CA THR A 23 -3.73 14.61 -4.55
C THR A 23 -4.58 13.57 -5.27
N ARG A 24 -3.95 12.79 -6.16
CA ARG A 24 -4.61 11.74 -6.94
C ARG A 24 -4.46 10.35 -6.33
N VAL A 25 -3.51 10.16 -5.43
CA VAL A 25 -3.19 8.86 -4.85
C VAL A 25 -4.13 8.50 -3.71
N ARG A 26 -4.66 7.27 -3.75
CA ARG A 26 -5.45 6.69 -2.66
C ARG A 26 -4.91 5.32 -2.24
N ILE A 27 -5.06 5.04 -0.95
CA ILE A 27 -4.69 3.77 -0.32
C ILE A 27 -5.98 3.08 0.11
N VAL A 28 -6.13 1.80 -0.24
CA VAL A 28 -7.29 0.99 0.12
C VAL A 28 -6.82 -0.32 0.75
N THR A 29 -7.33 -0.61 1.94
CA THR A 29 -7.04 -1.84 2.68
C THR A 29 -8.29 -2.70 2.76
N LYS A 30 -8.18 -3.98 2.40
CA LYS A 30 -9.24 -4.98 2.51
C LYS A 30 -8.73 -6.16 3.33
N TYR A 31 -9.29 -6.32 4.53
CA TYR A 31 -9.05 -7.46 5.40
C TYR A 31 -10.20 -8.47 5.31
N ARG A 32 -9.88 -9.76 5.26
CA ARG A 32 -10.86 -10.84 5.30
C ARG A 32 -10.47 -11.85 6.37
N HIS A 33 -11.13 -11.77 7.52
CA HIS A 33 -10.79 -12.58 8.70
C HIS A 33 -10.94 -14.09 8.46
N CYS A 34 -12.06 -14.53 7.87
CA CYS A 34 -12.33 -15.95 7.60
C CYS A 34 -11.31 -16.62 6.67
N GLU A 35 -10.53 -15.84 5.92
CA GLU A 35 -9.48 -16.36 5.04
C GLU A 35 -8.06 -16.01 5.52
N GLY A 36 -7.91 -15.25 6.62
CA GLY A 36 -6.61 -14.78 7.10
C GLY A 36 -5.86 -13.86 6.12
N LYS A 37 -6.58 -13.25 5.16
CA LYS A 37 -5.98 -12.50 4.05
C LYS A 37 -6.08 -10.99 4.25
N LEU A 38 -5.00 -10.30 3.89
CA LEU A 38 -4.95 -8.86 3.77
C LEU A 38 -4.56 -8.47 2.33
N VAL A 39 -5.30 -7.53 1.76
CA VAL A 39 -4.98 -6.91 0.47
C VAL A 39 -4.87 -5.41 0.66
N VAL A 40 -3.74 -4.85 0.23
CA VAL A 40 -3.49 -3.39 0.21
C VAL A 40 -3.30 -2.96 -1.23
N LYS A 41 -4.01 -1.90 -1.62
CA LYS A 41 -3.97 -1.30 -2.96
C LYS A 41 -3.61 0.17 -2.87
N ILE A 42 -2.71 0.62 -3.73
CA ILE A 42 -2.33 2.04 -3.87
C ILE A 42 -2.43 2.41 -5.35
N THR A 43 -3.13 3.49 -5.67
CA THR A 43 -3.43 3.86 -7.06
C THR A 43 -3.76 5.35 -7.21
N ASP A 44 -3.48 5.89 -8.40
CA ASP A 44 -3.79 7.25 -8.88
C ASP A 44 -4.81 7.26 -10.05
N ASP A 45 -5.53 6.15 -10.22
CA ASP A 45 -6.40 5.80 -11.36
C ASP A 45 -5.69 5.46 -12.68
N GLN A 46 -4.37 5.55 -12.77
CA GLN A 46 -3.59 5.13 -13.94
C GLN A 46 -2.73 3.90 -13.64
N VAL A 47 -1.97 3.97 -12.54
CA VAL A 47 -1.15 2.89 -12.01
C VAL A 47 -1.86 2.26 -10.82
N CYS A 48 -1.86 0.93 -10.76
CA CYS A 48 -2.48 0.18 -9.67
C CYS A 48 -1.49 -0.83 -9.09
N LEU A 49 -1.03 -0.55 -7.87
CA LEU A 49 -0.14 -1.41 -7.09
C LEU A 49 -0.99 -2.21 -6.10
N VAL A 50 -0.84 -3.53 -6.10
CA VAL A 50 -1.57 -4.42 -5.19
C VAL A 50 -0.60 -5.37 -4.49
N TYR A 51 -0.61 -5.34 -3.16
CA TYR A 51 0.08 -6.30 -2.29
C TYR A 51 -0.94 -7.17 -1.57
N ARG A 52 -0.79 -8.49 -1.69
CA ARG A 52 -1.61 -9.47 -0.97
C ARG A 52 -0.71 -10.28 -0.08
N THR A 53 -1.11 -10.48 1.17
CA THR A 53 -0.39 -11.31 2.12
C THR A 53 -1.34 -12.09 3.03
N GLU A 54 -0.88 -13.26 3.42
CA GLU A 54 -1.46 -14.13 4.46
C GLU A 54 -0.50 -14.24 5.66
N HIS A 55 0.69 -13.62 5.55
CA HIS A 55 1.73 -13.70 6.55
C HIS A 55 1.58 -12.59 7.59
N ALA A 56 1.37 -12.96 8.85
CA ALA A 56 1.20 -12.01 9.95
C ALA A 56 2.39 -11.04 10.12
N GLN A 57 3.61 -11.47 9.76
CA GLN A 57 4.81 -10.62 9.81
C GLN A 57 4.73 -9.37 8.91
N ASP A 58 3.92 -9.41 7.85
CA ASP A 58 3.77 -8.29 6.94
C ASP A 58 2.80 -7.22 7.46
N LEU A 59 1.98 -7.55 8.47
CA LEU A 59 1.03 -6.59 9.06
C LEU A 59 1.75 -5.37 9.62
N LYS A 60 2.83 -5.59 10.38
CA LYS A 60 3.65 -4.50 10.95
C LYS A 60 4.36 -3.68 9.88
N LYS A 61 4.70 -4.29 8.75
CA LYS A 61 5.32 -3.57 7.62
C LYS A 61 4.31 -2.67 6.92
N LEU A 62 3.10 -3.18 6.66
CA LEU A 62 1.99 -2.44 6.03
C LEU A 62 1.48 -1.31 6.93
N GLU A 63 1.41 -1.54 8.24
CA GLU A 63 1.08 -0.52 9.24
C GLU A 63 2.10 0.65 9.20
N LYS A 64 3.40 0.31 9.18
CA LYS A 64 4.47 1.32 9.07
C LYS A 64 4.39 2.13 7.77
N LEU A 65 4.19 1.46 6.63
CA LEU A 65 4.01 2.12 5.33
C LEU A 65 2.81 3.07 5.34
N THR A 66 1.67 2.59 5.83
CA THR A 66 0.44 3.40 5.92
C THR A 66 0.67 4.62 6.82
N SER A 67 1.30 4.42 7.98
CA SER A 67 1.64 5.50 8.91
C SER A 67 2.60 6.53 8.32
N GLN A 68 3.57 6.09 7.54
CA GLN A 68 4.49 6.97 6.83
C GLN A 68 3.75 7.82 5.79
N LEU A 69 2.92 7.20 4.94
CA LEU A 69 2.14 7.91 3.93
C LEU A 69 1.18 8.92 4.58
N MET A 70 0.52 8.56 5.69
CA MET A 70 -0.32 9.50 6.45
C MET A 70 0.46 10.72 6.94
N ARG A 71 1.70 10.55 7.44
CA ARG A 71 2.54 11.69 7.82
C ARG A 71 2.88 12.57 6.62
N LEU A 72 3.19 11.98 5.47
CA LEU A 72 3.44 12.72 4.22
C LEU A 72 2.19 13.44 3.68
N MET A 73 0.99 12.96 3.99
CA MET A 73 -0.27 13.62 3.61
C MET A 73 -0.55 14.88 4.42
N VAL A 74 -0.05 14.94 5.65
CA VAL A 74 -0.28 16.08 6.56
C VAL A 74 0.88 17.07 6.53
N SER A 75 2.10 16.60 6.24
CA SER A 75 3.27 17.48 6.10
C SER A 75 3.10 18.41 4.89
N LYS A 76 3.02 19.71 5.15
CA LYS A 76 3.24 20.76 4.15
C LYS A 76 4.70 20.85 3.76
#